data_AF-A0A3C1ZWP7-F1
#
_entry.id   AF-A0A3C1ZWP7-F1
#
_cell.length_a   1.000
_cell.length_b   1.000
_cell.length_c   1.000
_cell.angle_alpha   90.00
_cell.angle_beta   90.00
_cell.angle_gamma   90.00
#
_symmetry.space_group_name_H-M   'P 1'
#
loop_
_entity.id
_entity.type
_entity.pdbx_description
1 polymer ?
#
loop_
_entity_poly.entity_id
_entity_poly.type
_entity_poly.pdbx_seq_one_letter_code
_entity_poly.pdbx_strand_id
1 'polypeptide(L)'
;MCLIASSLLLVMAVFHGSGINYVTDLIKESNADDLIKNIFPVLFIIPTVQLAGFAILGVIASTLKHQANKILIPLSVLVFADALLAFYLGATLPGVVLLVPAILFLLAALSNSSLQKAPA
;
A
#
# COMPACT_ATOMS: atom_id res chain seq x y z
N MET A 1 7.25 7.82 -12.09
CA MET A 1 6.87 7.89 -10.66
C MET A 1 5.82 6.83 -10.32
N CYS A 2 4.64 6.82 -10.95
CA CYS A 2 3.59 5.84 -10.64
C CYS A 2 4.04 4.39 -10.75
N LEU A 3 4.74 4.01 -11.82
CA LEU A 3 5.23 2.63 -11.99
C LEU A 3 6.20 2.20 -10.88
N ILE A 4 7.13 3.07 -10.50
CA ILE A 4 8.08 2.80 -9.40
C ILE A 4 7.32 2.62 -8.08
N ALA A 5 6.39 3.53 -7.77
CA ALA A 5 5.56 3.43 -6.58
C ALA A 5 4.73 2.14 -6.56
N SER A 6 4.11 1.78 -7.68
CA SER A 6 3.37 0.52 -7.83
C SER A 6 4.26 -0.72 -7.67
N SER A 7 5.48 -0.71 -8.22
CA SER A 7 6.44 -1.81 -8.04
C SER A 7 6.83 -1.97 -6.58
N LEU A 8 7.07 -0.87 -5.86
CA LEU A 8 7.36 -0.92 -4.42
C LEU A 8 6.20 -1.49 -3.61
N LEU A 9 4.96 -1.07 -3.90
CA LEU A 9 3.78 -1.62 -3.25
C LEU A 9 3.59 -3.11 -3.53
N LEU A 10 3.86 -3.56 -4.76
CA LEU A 10 3.77 -4.97 -5.11
C LEU A 10 4.84 -5.81 -4.39
N VAL A 11 6.08 -5.32 -4.32
CA VAL A 11 7.15 -5.97 -3.53
C VAL A 11 6.76 -6.06 -2.07
N MET A 12 6.20 -4.98 -1.50
CA MET A 12 5.73 -4.99 -0.11
C MET A 12 4.56 -5.96 0.11
N ALA A 13 3.63 -6.05 -0.83
CA ALA A 13 2.53 -7.02 -0.80
C ALA A 13 3.05 -8.46 -0.77
N VAL A 14 4.01 -8.80 -1.66
CA VAL A 14 4.62 -10.13 -1.69
C VAL A 14 5.40 -10.42 -0.41
N PHE A 15 6.17 -9.45 0.08
CA PHE A 15 6.95 -9.61 1.30
C PHE A 15 6.06 -9.81 2.54
N HIS A 16 4.98 -9.03 2.66
CA HIS A 16 4.00 -9.20 3.73
C HIS A 16 3.27 -10.55 3.62
N GLY A 17 2.79 -10.88 2.41
CA GLY A 17 2.05 -12.12 2.15
C GLY A 17 2.88 -13.39 2.34
N SER A 18 4.19 -13.36 2.10
CA SER A 18 5.06 -14.53 2.29
C SER A 18 5.13 -15.02 3.74
N GLY A 19 4.83 -14.14 4.71
CA GLY A 19 4.78 -14.46 6.13
C GLY A 19 3.51 -15.18 6.59
N ILE A 20 2.51 -15.38 5.72
CA ILE A 20 1.18 -15.84 6.16
C ILE A 20 1.20 -17.19 6.87
N ASN A 21 1.96 -18.17 6.36
CA ASN A 21 2.03 -19.49 6.97
C ASN A 21 2.67 -19.41 8.36
N TYR A 22 3.80 -18.70 8.45
CA TYR A 22 4.52 -18.51 9.71
C TYR A 22 3.65 -17.85 10.78
N VAL A 23 2.98 -16.75 10.45
CA VAL A 23 2.13 -16.04 11.41
C VAL A 23 0.87 -16.84 11.76
N THR A 24 0.31 -17.56 10.80
CA THR A 24 -0.85 -18.44 11.03
C THR A 24 -0.51 -19.55 12.01
N ASP A 25 0.64 -20.19 11.87
CA ASP A 25 1.07 -21.27 12.76
C ASP A 25 1.36 -20.73 14.17
N LEU A 26 2.03 -19.58 14.28
CA LEU A 26 2.23 -18.89 15.57
C LEU A 26 0.93 -18.60 16.30
N ILE A 27 -0.09 -18.10 15.59
CA ILE A 27 -1.39 -17.79 16.20
C ILE A 27 -2.11 -19.06 16.63
N LYS A 28 -2.05 -20.14 15.87
CA LYS A 28 -2.65 -21.44 16.26
C LYS A 28 -2.05 -21.99 17.54
N GLU A 29 -0.74 -21.86 17.72
CA GLU A 29 0.00 -22.31 18.90
C GLU A 29 -0.12 -21.36 20.11
N SER A 30 -0.61 -20.13 19.89
CA SER A 30 -0.78 -19.15 20.96
C SER A 30 -1.91 -19.50 21.94
N ASN A 31 -1.96 -18.77 23.05
CA ASN A 31 -3.04 -18.82 24.04
C ASN A 31 -4.28 -17.96 23.66
N ALA A 32 -4.36 -17.47 22.42
CA ALA A 32 -5.51 -16.72 21.94
C ALA A 32 -6.78 -17.59 21.88
N ASP A 33 -7.95 -16.95 22.00
CA ASP A 33 -9.23 -17.62 21.86
C ASP A 33 -9.42 -18.22 20.44
N ASP A 34 -10.20 -19.29 20.34
CA ASP A 34 -10.46 -19.99 19.07
C ASP A 34 -11.05 -19.07 17.99
N LEU A 35 -11.85 -18.09 18.38
CA LEU A 35 -12.37 -17.08 17.45
C LEU A 35 -11.22 -16.32 16.78
N ILE A 36 -10.24 -15.85 17.56
CA ILE A 36 -9.08 -15.12 17.05
C ILE A 36 -8.24 -16.01 16.15
N LYS A 37 -7.99 -17.26 16.57
CA LYS A 37 -7.23 -18.24 15.77
C LYS A 37 -7.84 -18.49 14.39
N ASN A 38 -9.17 -18.47 14.30
CA ASN A 38 -9.89 -18.70 13.05
C ASN A 38 -9.95 -17.46 12.13
N ILE A 39 -10.06 -16.25 12.67
CA ILE A 39 -10.19 -15.03 11.87
C ILE A 39 -8.84 -14.41 11.49
N PHE A 40 -7.82 -14.57 12.33
CA PHE A 40 -6.55 -13.87 12.19
C PHE A 40 -5.85 -14.12 10.84
N PRO A 41 -5.78 -15.35 10.30
CA PRO A 41 -5.15 -15.58 8.99
C PRO A 41 -5.79 -14.77 7.86
N VAL A 42 -7.12 -14.63 7.90
CA VAL A 42 -7.86 -13.80 6.94
C VAL A 42 -7.57 -12.32 7.17
N LEU A 43 -7.54 -11.87 8.42
CA LEU A 43 -7.18 -10.48 8.73
C LEU A 43 -5.75 -10.15 8.28
N PHE A 44 -4.83 -11.10 8.40
CA PHE A 44 -3.44 -10.96 7.97
C PHE A 44 -3.30 -10.83 6.45
N ILE A 45 -4.13 -11.50 5.63
CA ILE A 45 -3.99 -11.39 4.16
C ILE A 45 -4.60 -10.09 3.60
N ILE A 46 -5.51 -9.43 4.32
CA ILE A 46 -6.19 -8.21 3.83
C ILE A 46 -5.19 -7.11 3.42
N PRO A 47 -4.19 -6.73 4.23
CA PRO A 47 -3.19 -5.74 3.83
C PRO A 47 -2.44 -6.12 2.56
N THR A 48 -2.11 -7.41 2.37
CA THR A 48 -1.45 -7.89 1.14
C THR A 48 -2.31 -7.63 -0.10
N VAL A 49 -3.60 -7.96 -0.03
CA VAL A 49 -4.54 -7.74 -1.14
C VAL A 49 -4.74 -6.24 -1.38
N GLN A 50 -4.83 -5.43 -0.31
CA GLN A 50 -4.95 -3.98 -0.41
C GLN A 50 -3.73 -3.36 -1.11
N LEU A 51 -2.51 -3.72 -0.69
CA LEU A 51 -1.27 -3.22 -1.31
C LEU A 51 -1.17 -3.62 -2.79
N ALA A 52 -1.55 -4.84 -3.15
CA ALA A 52 -1.60 -5.27 -4.55
C ALA A 52 -2.66 -4.48 -5.35
N GLY A 53 -3.84 -4.24 -4.77
CA GLY A 53 -4.88 -3.41 -5.38
C GLY A 53 -4.42 -1.97 -5.61
N PHE A 54 -3.74 -1.38 -4.62
CA PHE A 54 -3.14 -0.04 -4.74
C PHE A 54 -2.05 0.01 -5.81
N ALA A 55 -1.23 -1.02 -5.93
CA ALA A 55 -0.24 -1.13 -7.01
C ALA A 55 -0.92 -1.12 -8.39
N ILE A 56 -1.99 -1.91 -8.58
CA ILE A 56 -2.78 -1.96 -9.82
C ILE A 56 -3.37 -0.58 -10.12
N LEU A 57 -3.99 0.08 -9.13
CA LEU A 57 -4.55 1.42 -9.30
C LEU A 57 -3.48 2.45 -9.69
N GLY A 58 -2.27 2.37 -9.12
CA GLY A 58 -1.14 3.22 -9.51
C GLY A 58 -0.69 2.99 -10.96
N VAL A 59 -0.72 1.74 -11.44
CA VAL A 59 -0.44 1.40 -12.85
C VAL A 59 -1.53 1.97 -13.76
N ILE A 60 -2.81 1.78 -13.42
CA ILE A 60 -3.93 2.33 -14.17
C ILE A 60 -3.83 3.87 -14.22
N ALA A 61 -3.55 4.52 -13.10
CA ALA A 61 -3.41 5.97 -13.04
C ALA A 61 -2.32 6.52 -13.97
N SER A 62 -1.28 5.74 -14.28
CA SER A 62 -0.22 6.13 -15.22
C SER A 62 -0.73 6.32 -16.65
N THR A 63 -1.88 5.75 -17.02
CA THR A 63 -2.46 5.84 -18.37
C THR A 63 -3.56 6.91 -18.47
N LEU A 64 -4.06 7.42 -17.33
CA LEU A 64 -5.25 8.29 -17.29
C LEU A 64 -4.99 9.78 -17.56
N LYS A 65 -3.76 10.17 -17.95
CA LYS A 65 -3.36 11.55 -18.26
C LYS A 65 -3.99 12.57 -17.28
N HIS A 66 -4.93 13.40 -17.74
CA HIS A 66 -5.57 14.46 -16.99
C HIS A 66 -6.46 14.00 -15.84
N GLN A 67 -6.92 12.76 -15.84
CA GLN A 67 -7.77 12.21 -14.78
C GLN A 67 -6.97 11.48 -13.69
N ALA A 68 -5.65 11.31 -13.87
CA ALA A 68 -4.80 10.56 -12.95
C ALA A 68 -4.90 11.06 -11.50
N ASN A 69 -5.04 12.37 -11.28
CA ASN A 69 -5.09 12.96 -9.94
C ASN A 69 -6.27 12.49 -9.10
N LYS A 70 -7.39 12.11 -9.74
CA LYS A 70 -8.57 11.53 -9.06
C LYS A 70 -8.24 10.18 -8.40
N ILE A 71 -7.19 9.50 -8.86
CA ILE A 71 -6.70 8.25 -8.28
C ILE A 71 -5.48 8.51 -7.41
N LEU A 72 -4.49 9.24 -7.92
CA LEU A 72 -3.19 9.40 -7.27
C LEU A 72 -3.26 10.13 -5.92
N ILE A 73 -4.14 11.11 -5.76
CA ILE A 73 -4.29 11.84 -4.49
C ILE A 73 -4.90 10.93 -3.41
N PRO A 74 -6.08 10.30 -3.62
CA PRO A 74 -6.60 9.32 -2.66
C PRO A 74 -5.61 8.19 -2.36
N LEU A 75 -4.94 7.67 -3.39
CA LEU A 75 -3.98 6.58 -3.25
C LEU A 75 -2.79 6.98 -2.37
N SER A 76 -2.25 8.18 -2.55
CA SER A 76 -1.18 8.73 -1.71
C SER A 76 -1.61 8.84 -0.25
N VAL A 77 -2.81 9.35 0.02
CA VAL A 77 -3.35 9.48 1.39
C VAL A 77 -3.54 8.13 2.05
N LEU A 78 -4.09 7.15 1.33
CA LEU A 78 -4.32 5.81 1.87
C LEU A 78 -2.99 5.08 2.17
N VAL A 79 -2.03 5.13 1.24
CA VAL A 79 -0.70 4.52 1.47
C VAL A 79 0.05 5.22 2.60
N PHE A 80 -0.12 6.54 2.75
CA PHE A 80 0.42 7.28 3.88
C PHE A 80 -0.21 6.84 5.21
N ALA A 81 -1.52 6.62 5.25
CA ALA A 81 -2.20 6.08 6.42
C ALA A 81 -1.71 4.67 6.77
N ASP A 82 -1.50 3.80 5.76
CA ASP A 82 -0.91 2.48 5.96
C ASP A 82 0.52 2.56 6.55
N ALA A 83 1.32 3.53 6.10
CA ALA A 83 2.65 3.78 6.66
C ALA A 83 2.59 4.21 8.14
N LEU A 84 1.66 5.10 8.49
CA LEU A 84 1.44 5.51 9.89
C LEU A 84 0.98 4.34 10.75
N LEU A 85 0.09 3.49 10.23
CA LEU A 85 -0.35 2.29 10.93
C LEU A 85 0.80 1.30 11.14
N ALA A 86 1.67 1.11 10.15
CA ALA A 86 2.86 0.27 10.29
C ALA A 86 3.79 0.79 11.40
N PHE A 87 4.03 2.11 11.48
CA PHE A 87 4.80 2.68 12.59
C PHE A 87 4.12 2.48 13.94
N TYR A 88 2.80 2.68 14.02
CA TYR A 88 2.03 2.45 15.24
C TYR A 88 2.14 1.01 15.75
N LEU A 89 2.15 0.04 14.83
CA LEU A 89 2.32 -1.39 15.14
C LEU A 89 3.78 -1.81 15.37
N GLY A 90 4.73 -0.87 15.40
CA GLY A 90 6.15 -1.15 15.62
C GLY A 90 6.90 -1.67 14.38
N ALA A 91 6.26 -1.70 13.21
CA ALA A 91 6.84 -2.13 11.94
C ALA A 91 7.57 -0.97 11.23
N THR A 92 8.69 -0.52 11.80
CA THR A 92 9.44 0.65 11.31
C THR A 92 9.88 0.52 9.86
N LEU A 93 10.46 -0.63 9.48
CA LEU A 93 10.95 -0.84 8.11
C LEU A 93 9.80 -0.80 7.08
N PRO A 94 8.70 -1.57 7.24
CA PRO A 94 7.52 -1.42 6.38
C PRO A 94 6.98 0.02 6.33
N GLY A 95 6.92 0.72 7.46
CA GLY A 95 6.47 2.11 7.50
C GLY A 95 7.31 3.03 6.60
N VAL A 96 8.65 2.95 6.69
CA VAL A 96 9.55 3.73 5.82
C VAL A 96 9.38 3.35 4.35
N VAL A 97 9.29 2.04 4.06
CA VAL A 97 9.11 1.55 2.69
C VAL A 97 7.80 2.04 2.09
N LEU A 98 6.71 2.13 2.87
CA LEU A 98 5.39 2.63 2.43
C LEU A 98 5.33 4.15 2.27
N LEU A 99 6.13 4.92 3.01
CA LEU A 99 6.21 6.38 2.81
C LEU A 99 6.71 6.75 1.41
N VAL A 100 7.65 5.98 0.86
CA VAL A 100 8.22 6.22 -0.47
C VAL A 100 7.14 6.23 -1.57
N PRO A 101 6.33 5.17 -1.79
CA PRO A 101 5.25 5.20 -2.76
C PRO A 101 4.19 6.25 -2.45
N ALA A 102 3.86 6.52 -1.19
CA ALA A 102 2.93 7.60 -0.83
C ALA A 102 3.39 8.97 -1.36
N ILE A 103 4.67 9.30 -1.13
CA ILE A 103 5.29 10.54 -1.62
C ILE A 103 5.37 10.53 -3.15
N LEU A 104 5.79 9.43 -3.77
CA LEU A 104 5.90 9.34 -5.23
C LEU A 104 4.55 9.52 -5.94
N PHE A 105 3.45 8.99 -5.38
CA PHE A 105 2.12 9.23 -5.93
C PHE A 105 1.68 10.69 -5.75
N LEU A 106 1.99 11.32 -4.62
CA LEU A 106 1.70 12.75 -4.41
C LEU A 106 2.48 13.62 -5.40
N LEU A 107 3.78 13.39 -5.55
CA LEU A 107 4.62 14.14 -6.50
C LEU A 107 4.15 13.95 -7.94
N ALA A 108 3.74 12.73 -8.32
CA ALA A 108 3.15 12.48 -9.62
C ALA A 108 1.85 13.25 -9.84
N ALA A 109 0.98 13.34 -8.82
CA ALA A 109 -0.26 14.10 -8.89
C ALA A 109 -0.02 15.62 -9.04
N LEU A 110 0.94 16.15 -8.29
CA LEU A 110 1.32 17.57 -8.35
C LEU A 110 1.94 17.92 -9.71
N SER A 111 2.82 17.07 -10.25
CA SER A 111 3.41 17.25 -11.58
C SER A 111 2.38 17.19 -12.70
N ASN A 112 1.34 16.35 -12.59
CA ASN A 112 0.23 16.35 -13.55
C ASN A 112 -0.58 17.65 -13.49
N SER A 113 -0.75 18.20 -12.29
CA SER A 113 -1.49 19.45 -12.08
C SER A 113 -0.74 20.67 -12.67
N SER A 114 0.59 20.70 -12.60
CA SER A 114 1.39 21.78 -13.20
C SER A 114 1.36 21.75 -14.72
N LEU A 115 1.40 20.56 -15.33
CA LEU A 115 1.31 20.40 -16.79
C LEU A 115 -0.04 20.85 -17.35
N GLN A 116 -1.12 20.77 -16.58
CA GLN A 116 -2.45 21.27 -16.99
C GLN A 116 -2.58 22.79 -16.94
N LYS A 117 -1.71 23.50 -16.21
CA LYS A 117 -1.78 24.95 -16.02
C LYS A 117 -0.86 25.74 -16.95
N ALA A 118 0.03 25.08 -17.69
CA ALA A 118 0.91 25.75 -18.65
C ALA A 118 0.09 26.18 -19.88
N PRO A 119 0.10 27.48 -20.26
CA PRO A 119 -0.52 27.93 -21.51
C PRO A 119 0.22 27.31 -22.70
N ALA A 120 -0.56 26.91 -23.72
CA ALA A 120 -0.07 26.35 -24.98
C ALA A 120 0.71 27.37 -25.82
#